data_AF-A0A7V5NXB9-F1
#
_entry.id   AF-A0A7V5NXB9-F1
#
_cell.length_a   1.000
_cell.length_b   1.000
_cell.length_c   1.000
_cell.angle_alpha   90.00
_cell.angle_beta   90.00
_cell.angle_gamma   90.00
#
_symmetry.space_group_name_H-M   'P 1'
#
loop_
_entity.id
_entity.type
_entity.pdbx_description
1 polymer ?
#
loop_
_entity_poly.entity_id
_entity_poly.type
_entity_poly.pdbx_seq_one_letter_code
_entity_poly.pdbx_strand_id
1 'polypeptide(L)'
;FECYETMLFQIQEMLYIEKGGEEQLEDELRAYNPLVPNGNELVATLMFEINDEVRRLKFLRSITGIENHIYLQIGDEKIYAVPEDDAERTTPDGKTSSVHFLHFPLTEHQKHAFVNPDIQVILGSDHPNYMHMTVLSQETIGELASDFA
;
A
#
# COMPACT_ATOMS: atom_id res chain seq x y z
N PHE A 1 -0.05 0.51 -6.73
CA PHE A 1 0.90 -0.48 -6.23
C PHE A 1 2.27 0.03 -6.58
N GLU A 2 3.22 -0.20 -5.69
CA GLU A 2 4.59 0.24 -5.86
C GLU A 2 5.39 -0.80 -6.63
N CYS A 3 6.29 -0.33 -7.49
CA CYS A 3 7.28 -1.14 -8.18
C CYS A 3 8.64 -0.43 -8.09
N TYR A 4 9.68 -1.04 -8.68
CA TYR A 4 11.01 -0.43 -8.70
C TYR A 4 11.00 0.98 -9.30
N GLU A 5 10.28 1.19 -10.39
CA GLU A 5 10.20 2.47 -11.09
C GLU A 5 9.50 3.54 -10.26
N THR A 6 8.41 3.21 -9.55
CA THR A 6 7.71 4.20 -8.71
C THR A 6 8.57 4.61 -7.52
N MET A 7 9.30 3.67 -6.90
CA MET A 7 10.19 3.97 -5.79
C MET A 7 11.43 4.75 -6.22
N LEU A 8 12.03 4.38 -7.36
CA LEU A 8 13.14 5.15 -7.93
C LEU A 8 12.71 6.59 -8.23
N PHE A 9 11.53 6.77 -8.84
CA PHE A 9 10.97 8.09 -9.11
C PHE A 9 10.75 8.87 -7.82
N GLN A 10 10.17 8.26 -6.79
CA GLN A 10 9.90 8.90 -5.50
C GLN A 10 11.18 9.38 -4.81
N ILE A 11 12.24 8.57 -4.81
CA ILE A 11 13.55 8.96 -4.26
C ILE A 11 14.14 10.15 -5.04
N GLN A 12 14.07 10.10 -6.38
CA GLN A 12 14.59 11.18 -7.24
C GLN A 12 13.84 12.50 -7.01
N GLU A 13 12.52 12.46 -6.87
CA GLU A 13 11.71 13.63 -6.57
C GLU A 13 12.06 14.24 -5.21
N MET A 14 12.29 13.40 -4.18
CA MET A 14 12.68 13.91 -2.85
C MET A 14 14.04 14.61 -2.88
N LEU A 15 15.03 13.99 -3.51
CA LEU A 15 16.34 14.61 -3.68
C LEU A 15 16.25 15.92 -4.49
N TYR A 16 15.39 15.98 -5.50
CA TYR A 16 15.23 17.19 -6.32
C TYR A 16 14.55 18.33 -5.54
N ILE A 17 13.41 18.06 -4.89
CA ILE A 17 12.60 19.06 -4.19
C ILE A 17 13.38 19.63 -3.00
N GLU A 18 14.06 18.78 -2.26
CA GLU A 18 14.83 19.20 -1.08
C GLU A 18 16.23 19.72 -1.41
N LYS A 19 16.62 19.66 -2.70
CA LYS A 19 17.99 19.96 -3.17
C LYS A 19 19.04 19.15 -2.40
N GLY A 20 18.69 17.88 -2.14
CA GLY A 20 19.55 16.90 -1.51
C GLY A 20 20.74 16.52 -2.38
N GLY A 21 21.61 15.68 -1.80
CA GLY A 21 22.80 15.15 -2.48
C GLY A 21 23.17 13.78 -1.92
N GLU A 22 24.42 13.38 -2.06
CA GLU A 22 24.90 12.07 -1.59
C GLU A 22 24.63 11.82 -0.10
N GLU A 23 24.67 12.86 0.73
CA GLU A 23 24.42 12.74 2.18
C GLU A 23 22.98 12.36 2.51
N GLN A 24 22.00 12.73 1.68
CA GLN A 24 20.59 12.43 1.87
C GLN A 24 20.16 11.15 1.14
N LEU A 25 20.84 10.79 0.05
CA LEU A 25 20.51 9.63 -0.78
C LEU A 25 20.39 8.33 0.02
N GLU A 26 21.31 8.09 0.95
CA GLU A 26 21.32 6.88 1.76
C GLU A 26 20.08 6.78 2.66
N ASP A 27 19.63 7.90 3.24
CA ASP A 27 18.46 7.93 4.10
C ASP A 27 17.15 7.77 3.29
N GLU A 28 17.07 8.40 2.11
CA GLU A 28 15.93 8.21 1.19
C GLU A 28 15.84 6.76 0.71
N LEU A 29 16.98 6.16 0.34
CA LEU A 29 17.02 4.74 -0.04
C LEU A 29 16.53 3.86 1.11
N ARG A 30 16.95 4.11 2.35
CA ARG A 30 16.47 3.33 3.50
C ARG A 30 14.97 3.51 3.75
N ALA A 31 14.44 4.71 3.52
CA ALA A 31 13.02 4.99 3.70
C ALA A 31 12.13 4.32 2.64
N TYR A 32 12.56 4.30 1.37
CA TYR A 32 11.74 3.84 0.25
C TYR A 32 12.05 2.42 -0.24
N ASN A 33 13.24 1.87 0.03
CA ASN A 33 13.57 0.48 -0.35
C ASN A 33 12.60 -0.58 0.20
N PRO A 34 12.07 -0.48 1.44
CA PRO A 34 11.08 -1.43 1.92
C PRO A 34 9.84 -1.48 1.03
N LEU A 35 9.54 -0.39 0.31
CA LEU A 35 8.36 -0.31 -0.55
C LEU A 35 8.54 -0.95 -1.93
N VAL A 36 9.73 -1.47 -2.24
CA VAL A 36 10.00 -2.22 -3.46
C VAL A 36 9.60 -3.69 -3.26
N PRO A 37 8.70 -4.25 -4.09
CA PRO A 37 8.33 -5.67 -4.01
C PRO A 37 9.54 -6.60 -4.10
N ASN A 38 9.53 -7.69 -3.33
CA ASN A 38 10.67 -8.62 -3.21
C ASN A 38 10.45 -9.98 -3.88
N GLY A 39 9.43 -10.13 -4.72
CA GLY A 39 9.07 -11.41 -5.37
C GLY A 39 7.99 -12.23 -4.65
N ASN A 40 7.69 -11.93 -3.38
CA ASN A 40 6.73 -12.69 -2.57
C ASN A 40 5.62 -11.84 -1.97
N GLU A 41 5.51 -10.58 -2.38
CA GLU A 41 4.49 -9.67 -1.90
C GLU A 41 4.11 -8.65 -2.97
N LEU A 42 2.95 -8.05 -2.78
CA LEU A 42 2.59 -6.80 -3.44
C LEU A 42 2.71 -5.67 -2.43
N VAL A 43 3.24 -4.53 -2.86
CA VAL A 43 3.35 -3.35 -2.00
C VAL A 43 2.48 -2.22 -2.55
N ALA A 44 1.83 -1.47 -1.67
CA ALA A 44 0.97 -0.37 -2.07
C ALA A 44 1.02 0.82 -1.10
N THR A 45 1.06 2.02 -1.66
CA THR A 45 0.66 3.23 -0.95
C THR A 45 -0.85 3.44 -1.02
N LEU A 46 -1.51 3.47 0.14
CA LEU A 46 -2.91 3.88 0.27
C LEU A 46 -2.96 5.35 0.70
N MET A 47 -3.70 6.18 -0.04
CA MET A 47 -3.89 7.59 0.28
C MET A 47 -5.38 7.96 0.38
N PHE A 48 -5.73 8.66 1.46
CA PHE A 48 -7.04 9.29 1.63
C PHE A 48 -6.97 10.77 1.24
N GLU A 49 -7.41 11.08 0.02
CA GLU A 49 -7.42 12.45 -0.49
C GLU A 49 -8.76 13.15 -0.18
N ILE A 50 -8.72 14.11 0.74
CA ILE A 50 -9.87 14.95 1.10
C ILE A 50 -9.41 16.41 1.16
N ASN A 51 -9.95 17.22 0.25
CA ASN A 51 -9.58 18.63 0.07
C ASN A 51 -9.92 19.48 1.32
N ASP A 52 -11.14 19.33 1.85
CA ASP A 52 -11.60 20.09 3.01
C ASP A 52 -10.93 19.59 4.30
N GLU A 53 -10.20 20.46 4.98
CA GLU A 53 -9.40 20.11 6.16
C GLU A 53 -10.26 19.60 7.33
N VAL A 54 -11.40 20.23 7.58
CA VAL A 54 -12.31 19.86 8.68
C VAL A 54 -12.91 18.47 8.42
N ARG A 55 -13.34 18.22 7.19
CA ARG A 55 -13.86 16.93 6.75
C ARG A 55 -12.77 15.86 6.77
N ARG A 56 -11.55 16.18 6.31
CA ARG A 56 -10.40 15.28 6.35
C ARG A 56 -10.10 14.84 7.78
N LEU A 57 -9.99 15.79 8.71
CA LEU A 57 -9.71 15.47 10.11
C LEU A 57 -10.80 14.60 10.73
N LYS A 58 -12.08 14.93 10.49
CA LYS A 58 -13.21 14.14 10.98
C LYS A 58 -13.23 12.73 10.39
N PHE A 59 -12.93 12.60 9.10
CA PHE A 59 -12.88 11.33 8.40
C PHE A 59 -11.74 10.46 8.91
N LEU A 60 -10.50 10.95 8.95
CA LEU A 60 -9.34 10.19 9.42
C LEU A 60 -9.55 9.69 10.85
N ARG A 61 -10.13 10.50 11.74
CA ARG A 61 -10.50 10.07 13.10
C ARG A 61 -11.59 8.99 13.15
N SER A 62 -12.42 8.90 12.11
CA SER A 62 -13.45 7.85 12.04
C SER A 62 -12.90 6.52 11.52
N ILE A 63 -11.73 6.51 10.89
CA ILE A 63 -11.11 5.32 10.30
C ILE A 63 -9.78 4.97 11.00
N THR A 64 -9.74 5.13 12.32
CA THR A 64 -8.59 4.71 13.13
C THR A 64 -8.38 3.21 13.03
N GLY A 65 -7.15 2.80 12.67
CA GLY A 65 -6.79 1.39 12.50
C GLY A 65 -7.14 0.81 11.13
N ILE A 66 -7.55 1.65 10.17
CA ILE A 66 -7.95 1.24 8.80
C ILE A 66 -6.94 0.34 8.10
N GLU A 67 -5.65 0.54 8.35
CA GLU A 67 -4.54 -0.24 7.79
C GLU A 67 -4.67 -1.74 8.10
N ASN A 68 -5.24 -2.10 9.26
CA ASN A 68 -5.46 -3.49 9.67
C ASN A 68 -6.72 -4.12 9.02
N HIS A 69 -7.50 -3.33 8.30
CA HIS A 69 -8.74 -3.74 7.66
C HIS A 69 -8.63 -3.79 6.15
N ILE A 70 -7.50 -3.37 5.57
CA ILE A 70 -7.26 -3.48 4.13
C ILE A 70 -6.88 -4.92 3.81
N TYR A 71 -7.47 -5.48 2.76
CA TYR A 71 -7.20 -6.85 2.34
C TYR A 71 -7.17 -6.99 0.81
N LEU A 72 -6.39 -7.96 0.36
CA LEU A 72 -6.50 -8.58 -0.95
C LEU A 72 -7.22 -9.92 -0.78
N GLN A 73 -8.26 -10.17 -1.56
CA GLN A 73 -8.99 -11.43 -1.57
C GLN A 73 -8.80 -12.13 -2.91
N ILE A 74 -8.36 -13.39 -2.87
CA ILE A 74 -8.11 -14.23 -4.05
C ILE A 74 -9.04 -15.44 -3.92
N GLY A 75 -10.12 -15.46 -4.71
CA GLY A 75 -11.20 -16.42 -4.51
C GLY A 75 -11.82 -16.28 -3.11
N ASP A 76 -11.69 -17.33 -2.28
CA ASP A 76 -12.23 -17.36 -0.91
C ASP A 76 -11.19 -16.98 0.16
N GLU A 77 -9.92 -16.79 -0.21
CA GLU A 77 -8.85 -16.46 0.73
C GLU A 77 -8.66 -14.95 0.86
N LYS A 78 -8.71 -14.43 2.10
CA LYS A 78 -8.36 -13.05 2.42
C LYS A 78 -6.94 -12.94 2.98
N ILE A 79 -6.16 -12.05 2.40
CA ILE A 79 -4.82 -11.65 2.82
C ILE A 79 -4.92 -10.21 3.31
N TYR A 80 -4.86 -10.01 4.62
CA TYR A 80 -4.83 -8.67 5.19
C TYR A 80 -3.46 -8.03 4.96
N ALA A 81 -3.47 -6.73 4.73
CA ALA A 81 -2.26 -5.95 4.63
C ALA A 81 -1.46 -6.00 5.94
N VAL A 82 -0.15 -6.07 5.82
CA VAL A 82 0.81 -5.78 6.88
C VAL A 82 1.27 -4.34 6.69
N PRO A 83 0.93 -3.41 7.60
CA PRO A 83 1.41 -2.04 7.52
C PRO A 83 2.93 -2.00 7.68
N GLU A 84 3.61 -1.14 6.92
CA GLU A 84 5.04 -0.88 7.14
C GLU A 84 5.23 -0.22 8.51
N ASP A 85 6.17 -0.75 9.29
CA ASP A 85 6.32 -0.52 10.72
C ASP A 85 7.26 0.68 10.97
N ASP A 86 6.96 1.83 10.35
CA ASP A 86 7.64 3.08 10.66
C ASP A 86 6.83 3.89 11.69
N ALA A 87 7.37 3.88 12.91
CA ALA A 87 6.73 4.09 14.20
C ALA A 87 6.27 5.54 14.52
N GLU A 88 5.91 6.37 13.53
CA GLU A 88 5.50 7.76 13.75
C GLU A 88 4.22 8.19 13.01
N ARG A 89 3.37 7.25 12.56
CA ARG A 89 2.23 7.59 11.70
C ARG A 89 0.86 7.64 12.37
N THR A 90 0.73 7.09 13.58
CA THR A 90 -0.40 7.40 14.47
C THR A 90 0.09 8.33 15.55
N THR A 91 -0.27 9.61 15.47
CA THR A 91 0.13 10.56 16.49
C THR A 91 -0.51 10.19 17.84
N PRO A 92 0.09 10.58 18.98
CA PRO A 92 -0.41 10.25 20.32
C PRO A 92 -1.86 10.66 20.61
N ASP A 93 -2.45 11.53 19.77
CA ASP A 93 -3.85 11.96 19.81
C ASP A 93 -4.82 11.03 19.04
N GLY A 94 -4.34 9.91 18.48
CA GLY A 94 -5.13 8.89 17.78
C GLY A 94 -5.48 9.21 16.33
N LYS A 95 -4.77 10.16 15.70
CA LYS A 95 -4.98 10.54 14.30
C LYS A 95 -4.36 9.50 13.36
N THR A 96 -5.18 8.89 12.52
CA THR A 96 -4.76 8.09 11.36
C THR A 96 -4.02 8.98 10.36
N SER A 97 -2.88 8.50 9.84
CA SER A 97 -2.21 9.12 8.69
C SER A 97 -3.14 9.15 7.47
N SER A 98 -2.97 10.15 6.59
CA SER A 98 -3.65 10.14 5.29
C SER A 98 -2.97 9.22 4.28
N VAL A 99 -1.76 8.76 4.59
CA VAL A 99 -0.93 7.89 3.73
C VAL A 99 -0.49 6.67 4.54
N HIS A 100 -0.69 5.49 3.99
CA HIS A 100 -0.28 4.21 4.55
C HIS A 100 0.56 3.44 3.54
N PHE A 101 1.57 2.74 4.01
CA PHE A 101 2.34 1.79 3.23
C PHE A 101 1.94 0.40 3.66
N LEU A 102 1.56 -0.43 2.69
CA LEU A 102 0.89 -1.70 2.92
C LEU A 102 1.57 -2.81 2.14
N HIS A 103 1.87 -3.89 2.84
CA HIS A 103 2.48 -5.10 2.31
C HIS A 103 1.43 -6.21 2.26
N PHE A 104 1.34 -6.90 1.13
CA PHE A 104 0.49 -8.07 0.96
C PHE A 104 1.40 -9.28 0.69
N PRO A 105 1.85 -9.99 1.73
CA PRO A 105 2.65 -11.20 1.54
C PRO A 105 1.78 -12.32 0.98
N LEU A 106 2.25 -12.97 -0.10
CA LEU A 106 1.56 -14.08 -0.76
C LEU A 106 2.39 -15.36 -0.68
N THR A 107 1.71 -16.46 -0.39
CA THR A 107 2.28 -17.80 -0.56
C THR A 107 2.37 -18.19 -2.03
N GLU A 108 3.20 -19.18 -2.38
CA GLU A 108 3.26 -19.74 -3.75
C GLU A 108 1.89 -20.18 -4.28
N HIS A 109 1.06 -20.77 -3.40
CA HIS A 109 -0.31 -21.17 -3.77
C HIS A 109 -1.16 -19.96 -4.17
N GLN A 110 -1.09 -18.88 -3.38
CA GLN A 110 -1.83 -17.65 -3.63
C GLN A 110 -1.31 -16.92 -4.87
N LYS A 111 0.01 -16.91 -5.13
CA LYS A 111 0.58 -16.35 -6.38
C LYS A 111 0.05 -17.08 -7.62
N HIS A 112 0.00 -18.42 -7.59
CA HIS A 112 -0.59 -19.19 -8.68
C HIS A 112 -2.09 -18.94 -8.85
N ALA A 113 -2.83 -18.76 -7.76
CA ALA A 113 -4.25 -18.44 -7.80
C ALA A 113 -4.50 -17.00 -8.29
N PHE A 114 -3.65 -16.05 -7.92
CA PHE A 114 -3.74 -14.64 -8.28
C PHE A 114 -3.74 -14.42 -9.80
N VAL A 115 -2.90 -15.15 -10.52
CA VAL A 115 -2.77 -15.05 -11.99
C VAL A 115 -3.78 -15.90 -12.77
N ASN A 116 -4.63 -16.66 -12.08
CA ASN A 116 -5.63 -17.49 -12.73
C ASN A 116 -6.83 -16.63 -13.16
N PRO A 117 -7.15 -16.52 -14.47
CA PRO A 117 -8.23 -15.67 -14.96
C PRO A 117 -9.63 -16.12 -14.50
N ASP A 118 -9.78 -17.37 -14.08
CA ASP A 118 -11.04 -17.91 -13.55
C ASP A 118 -11.24 -17.56 -12.05
N ILE A 119 -10.21 -17.04 -11.39
CA ILE A 119 -10.24 -16.65 -9.98
C ILE A 119 -10.37 -15.13 -9.87
N GLN A 120 -11.39 -14.68 -9.13
CA GLN A 120 -11.58 -13.26 -8.88
C GLN A 120 -10.58 -12.77 -7.82
N VAL A 121 -9.95 -11.62 -8.12
CA VAL A 121 -9.12 -10.90 -7.16
C VAL A 121 -9.80 -9.58 -6.78
N ILE A 122 -9.91 -9.32 -5.48
CA ILE A 122 -10.59 -8.15 -4.91
C ILE A 122 -9.63 -7.41 -3.98
N LEU A 123 -9.53 -6.10 -4.12
CA LEU A 123 -8.94 -5.22 -3.10
C LEU A 123 -10.08 -4.59 -2.31
N GLY A 124 -10.01 -4.63 -0.98
CA GLY A 124 -11.09 -4.11 -0.16
C GLY A 124 -10.68 -3.66 1.24
N SER A 125 -11.65 -3.09 1.92
CA SER A 125 -11.62 -2.76 3.34
C SER A 125 -12.90 -3.23 4.00
N ASP A 126 -12.78 -3.87 5.16
CA ASP A 126 -13.91 -4.21 6.02
C ASP A 126 -13.99 -3.36 7.30
N HIS A 127 -13.31 -2.21 7.31
CA HIS A 127 -13.39 -1.28 8.42
C HIS A 127 -14.85 -0.78 8.56
N PRO A 128 -15.46 -0.78 9.76
CA PRO A 128 -16.89 -0.46 9.93
C PRO A 128 -17.31 0.92 9.38
N ASN A 129 -16.41 1.89 9.41
CA ASN A 129 -16.64 3.24 8.88
C ASN A 129 -16.16 3.45 7.44
N TYR A 130 -15.63 2.42 6.78
CA TYR A 130 -15.13 2.48 5.40
C TYR A 130 -15.18 1.10 4.70
N MET A 131 -16.36 0.48 4.66
CA MET A 131 -16.55 -0.78 3.93
C MET A 131 -16.60 -0.52 2.42
N HIS A 132 -15.55 -0.92 1.71
CA HIS A 132 -15.46 -0.74 0.26
C HIS A 132 -14.67 -1.88 -0.38
N MET A 133 -14.99 -2.23 -1.62
CA MET A 133 -14.25 -3.24 -2.37
C MET A 133 -14.31 -2.95 -3.86
N THR A 134 -13.25 -3.36 -4.56
CA THR A 134 -13.17 -3.35 -6.01
C THR A 134 -12.58 -4.65 -6.53
N VAL A 135 -13.11 -5.14 -7.65
CA VAL A 135 -12.53 -6.26 -8.38
C VAL A 135 -11.36 -5.72 -9.21
N LEU A 136 -10.20 -6.36 -9.13
CA LEU A 136 -9.06 -6.00 -9.97
C LEU A 136 -9.29 -6.48 -11.41
N SER A 137 -8.94 -5.64 -12.37
CA SER A 137 -9.01 -6.02 -13.78
C SER A 137 -7.92 -7.03 -14.12
N GLN A 138 -8.11 -7.81 -15.19
CA GLN A 138 -7.08 -8.73 -15.68
C GLN A 138 -5.81 -8.01 -16.12
N GLU A 139 -5.92 -6.76 -16.60
CA GLU A 139 -4.78 -5.91 -16.92
C GLU A 139 -3.97 -5.56 -15.66
N THR A 140 -4.64 -5.13 -14.59
CA THR A 140 -3.98 -4.84 -13.31
C THR A 140 -3.36 -6.10 -12.71
N ILE A 141 -4.06 -7.24 -12.74
CA ILE A 141 -3.52 -8.52 -12.27
C ILE A 141 -2.27 -8.90 -13.09
N GLY A 142 -2.33 -8.76 -14.42
CA GLY A 142 -1.21 -9.07 -15.31
C GLY A 142 0.03 -8.22 -15.01
N GLU A 143 -0.15 -6.94 -14.67
CA GLU A 143 0.97 -6.12 -14.22
C GLU A 143 1.48 -6.55 -12.84
N LEU A 144 0.61 -6.62 -11.83
CA LEU A 144 1.04 -6.99 -10.47
C LEU A 144 1.68 -8.38 -10.39
N ALA A 145 1.39 -9.27 -11.33
CA ALA A 145 2.05 -10.56 -11.42
C ALA A 145 3.55 -10.45 -11.75
N SER A 146 4.00 -9.36 -12.37
CA SER A 146 5.40 -9.13 -12.69
C SER A 146 6.26 -8.93 -11.43
N ASP A 147 5.65 -8.46 -10.34
CA ASP A 147 6.30 -8.28 -9.03
C ASP A 147 6.67 -9.62 -8.34
N PHE A 148 6.25 -10.77 -8.88
CA PHE A 148 6.56 -12.10 -8.36
C PHE A 148 7.72 -12.83 -9.07
N ALA A 149 8.27 -12.24 -10.13
CA ALA A 149 9.23 -12.87 -11.03
C ALA A 149 10.71 -12.64 -10.66
#